data_AF-A0A9D7N8B8-F1
#
_entry.id   AF-A0A9D7N8B8-F1
#
_cell.length_a   1.000
_cell.length_b   1.000
_cell.length_c   1.000
_cell.angle_alpha   90.00
_cell.angle_beta   90.00
_cell.angle_gamma   90.00
#
_symmetry.space_group_name_H-M   'P 1'
#
loop_
_entity.id
_entity.type
_entity.pdbx_description
1 polymer ?
#
loop_
_entity_poly.entity_id
_entity_poly.type
_entity_poly.pdbx_seq_one_letter_code
_entity_poly.pdbx_strand_id
1 'polypeptide(L)'
;MTREHLRFVCEVFNLSAKDLAKAMNVAPNTVHRREKRENLPTGLQEEVLRALHNIALKVDDDARERAILGGLIALGVGALIFYLLTNK
;
A
#
# COMPACT_ATOMS: atom_id res chain seq x y z
N MET A 1 -14.96 4.61 -7.84
CA MET A 1 -14.02 3.80 -7.02
C MET A 1 -14.16 2.32 -7.35
N THR A 2 -13.07 1.61 -7.64
CA THR A 2 -13.09 0.20 -8.07
C THR A 2 -12.67 -0.77 -6.95
N ARG A 3 -12.91 -2.07 -7.13
CA ARG A 3 -12.43 -3.16 -6.25
C ARG A 3 -10.92 -3.09 -6.02
N GLU A 4 -10.18 -2.68 -7.04
CA GLU A 4 -8.71 -2.60 -7.04
C GLU A 4 -8.21 -1.57 -6.04
N HIS A 5 -8.84 -0.39 -5.94
CA HIS A 5 -8.47 0.63 -4.96
C HIS A 5 -8.62 0.12 -3.52
N LEU A 6 -9.66 -0.67 -3.27
CA LEU A 6 -9.97 -1.19 -1.94
C LEU A 6 -8.95 -2.27 -1.53
N ARG A 7 -8.57 -3.14 -2.47
CA ARG A 7 -7.53 -4.14 -2.28
C ARG A 7 -6.15 -3.50 -2.08
N PHE A 8 -5.80 -2.50 -2.88
CA PHE A 8 -4.55 -1.76 -2.76
C PHE A 8 -4.39 -1.14 -1.36
N VAL A 9 -5.43 -0.48 -0.84
CA VAL A 9 -5.42 0.06 0.52
C VAL A 9 -5.22 -1.03 1.57
N CYS A 10 -5.88 -2.19 1.43
CA CYS A 10 -5.66 -3.32 2.33
C CYS A 10 -4.22 -3.85 2.28
N GLU A 11 -3.63 -3.95 1.10
CA GLU A 11 -2.27 -4.45 0.92
C GLU A 11 -1.22 -3.49 1.51
N VAL A 12 -1.30 -2.20 1.17
CA VAL A 12 -0.33 -1.18 1.64
C VAL A 12 -0.34 -1.06 3.17
N PHE A 13 -1.52 -1.09 3.80
CA PHE A 13 -1.64 -0.98 5.25
C PHE A 13 -1.66 -2.33 5.99
N ASN A 14 -1.52 -3.45 5.26
CA ASN A 14 -1.65 -4.80 5.80
C ASN A 14 -2.94 -5.00 6.65
N LEU A 15 -4.07 -4.49 6.14
CA LEU A 15 -5.36 -4.52 6.81
C LEU A 15 -6.21 -5.70 6.33
N SER A 16 -6.86 -6.38 7.28
CA SER A 16 -7.93 -7.31 6.92
C SER A 16 -9.19 -6.55 6.47
N ALA A 17 -10.08 -7.22 5.72
CA ALA A 17 -11.37 -6.65 5.34
C ALA A 17 -12.20 -6.19 6.57
N LYS A 18 -12.02 -6.86 7.72
CA LYS A 18 -12.68 -6.51 8.98
C LYS A 18 -12.12 -5.22 9.58
N ASP A 19 -10.81 -5.02 9.49
CA ASP A 19 -10.16 -3.81 10.01
C ASP A 19 -10.46 -2.60 9.14
N LEU A 20 -10.49 -2.79 7.82
CA LEU A 20 -10.95 -1.76 6.90
C LEU A 20 -12.42 -1.38 7.16
N ALA A 21 -13.29 -2.35 7.44
CA ALA A 21 -14.68 -2.08 7.78
C ALA A 21 -14.79 -1.20 9.04
N LYS A 22 -13.98 -1.47 10.07
CA LYS A 22 -13.90 -0.62 11.27
C LYS A 22 -13.40 0.77 10.95
N ALA A 23 -12.33 0.90 10.17
CA ALA A 23 -11.74 2.19 9.80
C ALA A 23 -12.73 3.06 9.01
N MET A 24 -13.57 2.44 8.17
CA MET A 24 -14.61 3.12 7.41
C MET A 24 -15.93 3.29 8.17
N ASN A 25 -16.02 2.81 9.41
CA ASN A 25 -17.25 2.75 10.21
C ASN A 25 -18.43 2.10 9.45
N VAL A 26 -18.18 0.96 8.82
CA VAL A 26 -19.20 0.17 8.09
C VAL A 26 -19.29 -1.24 8.65
N ALA A 27 -20.43 -1.90 8.42
CA ALA A 27 -20.59 -3.31 8.76
C ALA A 27 -19.55 -4.17 8.00
N PRO A 28 -19.00 -5.25 8.61
CA PRO A 28 -18.01 -6.11 7.96
C PRO A 28 -18.46 -6.66 6.60
N ASN A 29 -19.73 -7.05 6.49
CA ASN A 29 -20.30 -7.54 5.23
C ASN A 29 -20.33 -6.47 4.12
N THR A 30 -20.32 -5.19 4.45
CA THR A 30 -20.32 -4.11 3.46
C THR A 30 -19.04 -4.11 2.64
N VAL A 31 -17.90 -4.44 3.24
CA VAL A 31 -16.62 -4.55 2.52
C VAL A 31 -16.66 -5.73 1.54
N HIS A 32 -17.17 -6.89 1.97
CA HIS A 32 -17.36 -8.05 1.09
C HIS A 32 -18.30 -7.76 -0.09
N ARG A 33 -19.40 -7.04 0.15
CA ARG A 33 -20.33 -6.63 -0.92
C ARG A 33 -19.70 -5.62 -1.89
N ARG A 34 -18.81 -4.75 -1.40
CA ARG A 34 -18.02 -3.83 -2.25
C ARG A 34 -17.06 -4.58 -3.16
N GLU A 35 -16.41 -5.62 -2.66
CA GLU A 35 -15.55 -6.46 -3.50
C GLU A 35 -16.32 -7.15 -4.64
N LYS A 36 -17.59 -7.51 -4.39
CA LYS A 36 -18.50 -8.10 -5.38
C LYS A 36 -19.20 -7.09 -6.30
N ARG A 37 -18.90 -5.79 -6.17
CA ARG A 37 -19.57 -4.68 -6.90
C ARG A 37 -21.08 -4.56 -6.62
N GLU A 38 -21.57 -5.15 -5.54
CA GLU A 38 -23.00 -5.12 -5.20
C GLU A 38 -23.42 -3.86 -4.43
N ASN A 39 -22.47 -3.14 -3.83
CA ASN A 39 -22.76 -1.98 -2.98
C ASN A 39 -21.60 -0.97 -3.01
N LEU A 40 -21.57 -0.09 -4.00
CA LEU A 40 -20.52 0.90 -4.15
C LEU A 40 -20.56 1.94 -3.00
N PRO A 41 -19.41 2.43 -2.52
CA PRO A 41 -19.39 3.54 -1.57
C PRO A 41 -19.99 4.79 -2.21
N THR A 42 -20.77 5.55 -1.45
CA THR A 42 -21.38 6.82 -1.88
C THR A 42 -21.16 7.91 -0.81
N GLY A 43 -21.16 9.17 -1.24
CA GLY A 43 -21.01 10.34 -0.36
C GLY A 43 -19.74 10.28 0.49
N LEU A 44 -19.89 10.47 1.80
CA LEU A 44 -18.79 10.49 2.77
C LEU A 44 -17.92 9.22 2.72
N GLN A 45 -18.52 8.05 2.45
CA GLN A 45 -17.77 6.80 2.39
C GLN A 45 -16.86 6.72 1.17
N GLU A 46 -17.24 7.37 0.07
CA GLU A 46 -16.38 7.49 -1.11
C GLU A 46 -15.21 8.44 -0.83
N GLU A 47 -15.46 9.57 -0.16
CA GLU A 47 -14.43 10.53 0.20
C GLU A 47 -13.40 9.93 1.16
N VAL A 48 -13.84 9.21 2.20
CA VAL A 48 -12.95 8.51 3.13
C VAL A 48 -12.10 7.47 2.40
N LEU A 49 -12.70 6.69 1.48
CA LEU A 49 -11.96 5.70 0.71
C LEU A 49 -10.95 6.37 -0.24
N ARG A 50 -11.31 7.52 -0.83
CA ARG A 50 -10.41 8.31 -1.68
C ARG A 50 -9.24 8.88 -0.88
N ALA A 51 -9.49 9.39 0.32
CA ALA A 51 -8.45 9.86 1.22
C ALA A 51 -7.50 8.73 1.61
N LEU A 52 -8.03 7.57 2.03
CA LEU A 52 -7.22 6.38 2.35
C LEU A 52 -6.38 5.93 1.15
N HIS A 53 -6.96 5.91 -0.05
CA HIS A 53 -6.24 5.56 -1.27
C HIS A 53 -5.09 6.53 -1.57
N ASN A 54 -5.32 7.83 -1.43
CA ASN A 54 -4.28 8.83 -1.66
C ASN A 54 -3.14 8.75 -0.63
N ILE A 55 -3.46 8.43 0.63
CA ILE A 55 -2.44 8.17 1.65
C ILE A 55 -1.67 6.90 1.31
N ALA A 56 -2.37 5.83 0.91
CA ALA A 56 -1.74 4.57 0.51
C ALA A 56 -0.74 4.76 -0.66
N LEU A 57 -1.09 5.57 -1.67
CA LEU A 57 -0.17 5.91 -2.76
C LEU A 57 1.11 6.56 -2.24
N LYS A 58 1.00 7.55 -1.34
CA LYS A 58 2.17 8.22 -0.76
C LYS A 58 3.05 7.26 0.05
N VAL A 59 2.42 6.37 0.83
CA VAL A 59 3.16 5.39 1.63
C VAL A 59 3.88 4.37 0.73
N ASP A 60 3.25 3.91 -0.35
CA ASP A 60 3.86 2.98 -1.30
C ASP A 60 5.04 3.63 -2.06
N ASP A 61 4.88 4.89 -2.49
CA ASP A 61 5.94 5.66 -3.14
C ASP A 61 7.14 5.84 -2.20
N ASP A 62 6.92 6.26 -0.95
CA ASP A 62 7.98 6.42 0.06
C ASP A 62 8.68 5.08 0.35
N ALA A 63 7.92 3.97 0.43
CA ALA A 63 8.46 2.64 0.67
C ALA A 63 9.33 2.17 -0.52
N ARG A 64 8.89 2.43 -1.75
CA ARG A 64 9.66 2.14 -2.97
C ARG A 64 10.93 2.97 -3.05
N GLU A 65 10.86 4.26 -2.76
CA GLU A 65 12.04 5.12 -2.78
C GLU A 65 13.09 4.65 -1.77
N ARG A 66 12.66 4.29 -0.56
CA ARG A 66 13.55 3.69 0.46
C ARG A 66 14.14 2.36 0.02
N ALA A 67 13.37 1.50 -0.65
CA ALA A 67 13.86 0.24 -1.16
C ALA A 67 14.92 0.44 -2.27
N ILE A 68 14.70 1.39 -3.17
CA ILE A 68 15.66 1.76 -4.23
C ILE A 68 16.94 2.33 -3.61
N LEU A 69 16.83 3.26 -2.66
CA LEU A 69 17.97 3.83 -1.93
C LEU A 69 18.75 2.75 -1.18
N GLY A 70 18.06 1.86 -0.45
CA GLY A 70 18.68 0.73 0.23
C GLY A 70 19.40 -0.22 -0.73
N GLY A 71 18.79 -0.52 -1.88
CA GLY A 71 19.38 -1.32 -2.95
C GLY A 71 20.65 -0.68 -3.54
N LEU A 72 20.60 0.62 -3.84
CA LEU A 72 21.75 1.36 -4.36
C LEU A 72 22.91 1.41 -3.35
N ILE A 73 22.62 1.61 -2.07
CA ILE A 73 23.64 1.56 -1.00
C ILE A 73 24.26 0.16 -0.92
N ALA A 74 23.44 -0.90 -0.92
CA ALA A 74 23.93 -2.28 -0.88
C ALA A 74 24.81 -2.61 -2.09
N LEU A 75 24.43 -2.17 -3.30
CA LEU A 75 25.24 -2.32 -4.51
C LEU A 75 26.56 -1.54 -4.43
N GLY A 76 26.52 -0.30 -3.95
CA GLY A 76 27.72 0.54 -3.77
C GLY A 76 28.71 -0.04 -2.77
N VAL A 77 28.21 -0.50 -1.61
CA VAL A 77 29.03 -1.19 -0.59
C VAL A 77 29.59 -2.50 -1.16
N GLY A 78 28.77 -3.29 -1.86
CA GLY A 78 29.21 -4.53 -2.49
C GLY A 78 30.32 -4.34 -3.53
N ALA A 79 30.18 -3.33 -4.39
CA ALA A 79 31.20 -2.98 -5.40
C ALA A 79 32.52 -2.52 -4.76
N LEU A 80 32.45 -1.74 -3.68
CA LEU A 80 33.64 -1.28 -2.96
C LEU A 80 34.40 -2.44 -2.30
N ILE A 81 33.69 -3.35 -1.62
CA ILE A 81 34.28 -4.56 -1.03
C ILE A 81 34.94 -5.41 -2.12
N PHE A 82 34.24 -5.63 -3.24
CA PHE A 82 34.78 -6.41 -4.36
C PHE A 82 36.06 -5.79 -4.93
N TYR A 83 36.10 -4.47 -5.13
CA TYR A 83 37.28 -3.76 -5.61
C TYR A 83 38.48 -3.91 -4.65
N LEU A 84 38.25 -3.78 -3.34
CA LEU A 84 39.29 -3.95 -2.33
C LEU A 84 39.84 -5.37 -2.24
N LEU A 85 39.02 -6.38 -2.59
CA LEU A 85 39.43 -7.78 -2.62
C LEU A 85 40.19 -8.16 -3.90
N THR A 86 39.89 -7.49 -5.03
CA THR A 86 40.51 -7.78 -6.33
C THR A 86 41.79 -7.00 -6.59
N ASN A 87 42.02 -5.88 -5.92
CA ASN A 87 43.26 -5.10 -5.99
C ASN A 87 44.30 -5.48 -4.92
N LYS A 88 44.34 -6.75 -4.52
CA LYS A 88 45.39 -7.34 -3.68
C LYS A 88 46.28 -8.28 -4.48
#